data_AF-M0IVF6-F1
#
_entry.id   AF-M0IVF6-F1
#
_cell.length_a   1.000
_cell.length_b   1.000
_cell.length_c   1.000
_cell.angle_alpha   90.00
_cell.angle_beta   90.00
_cell.angle_gamma   90.00
#
_symmetry.space_group_name_H-M   'P 1'
#
loop_
_entity.id
_entity.type
_entity.pdbx_description
1 polymer ?
#
loop_
_entity_poly.entity_id
_entity_poly.type
_entity_poly.pdbx_seq_one_letter_code
_entity_poly.pdbx_strand_id
1 'polypeptide(L)'
;MMIYMPYLIAGLLTVLLFVGLVTIHATRRGLPAGVHRLSSVLVAAAGVFGFAIPYVYDRQIGYLYFMVLKPRPIAVSPYEAIVMQFTVGLLINLVVFLLYIGYTRRASFESASTDR
;
A
#
# COMPACT_ATOMS: atom_id res chain seq x y z
N MET A 1 10.52 -2.18 -21.92
CA MET A 1 9.13 -2.31 -21.42
C MET A 1 8.86 -3.66 -20.74
N MET A 2 9.45 -4.78 -21.19
CA MET A 2 9.21 -6.14 -20.67
C MET A 2 9.62 -6.37 -19.20
N ILE A 3 10.54 -5.56 -18.65
CA ILE A 3 11.09 -5.72 -17.29
C ILE A 3 10.10 -5.30 -16.18
N TYR A 4 9.12 -4.44 -16.49
CA TYR A 4 8.16 -3.92 -15.49
C TYR A 4 6.87 -4.74 -15.35
N MET A 5 6.63 -5.69 -16.26
CA MET A 5 5.49 -6.62 -16.15
C MET A 5 5.42 -7.39 -14.82
N PRO A 6 6.50 -8.01 -14.31
CA PRO A 6 6.45 -8.71 -13.02
C PRO A 6 6.11 -7.78 -11.86
N TYR A 7 6.54 -6.51 -11.91
CA TYR A 7 6.20 -5.50 -10.91
C TYR A 7 4.70 -5.19 -10.88
N LEU A 8 4.09 -4.98 -12.04
CA LEU A 8 2.65 -4.68 -12.14
C LEU A 8 1.80 -5.86 -11.65
N ILE A 9 2.19 -7.09 -12.00
CA ILE A 9 1.51 -8.31 -11.52
C ILE A 9 1.62 -8.42 -10.00
N ALA A 10 2.83 -8.27 -9.45
CA ALA A 10 3.05 -8.33 -8.00
C ALA A 10 2.30 -7.22 -7.26
N GLY A 11 2.27 -6.01 -7.82
CA GLY A 11 1.50 -4.88 -7.31
C GLY A 11 0.00 -5.18 -7.28
N LEU A 12 -0.57 -5.67 -8.38
CA LEU A 12 -1.98 -6.03 -8.47
C LEU A 12 -2.38 -7.07 -7.42
N LEU A 13 -1.58 -8.14 -7.29
CA LEU A 13 -1.80 -9.19 -6.29
C LEU A 13 -1.75 -8.63 -4.86
N THR A 14 -0.83 -7.70 -4.61
CA THR A 14 -0.70 -7.02 -3.31
C THR A 14 -1.95 -6.20 -3.01
N VAL A 15 -2.44 -5.41 -3.97
CA VAL A 15 -3.66 -4.61 -3.80
C VAL A 15 -4.87 -5.50 -3.52
N LEU A 16 -5.04 -6.59 -4.28
CA LEU A 16 -6.11 -7.57 -4.07
C LEU A 16 -6.07 -8.17 -2.65
N LEU A 17 -4.86 -8.50 -2.17
CA LEU A 17 -4.66 -9.01 -0.82
C LEU A 17 -5.14 -8.00 0.24
N PHE A 18 -4.71 -6.74 0.16
CA PHE A 18 -5.10 -5.72 1.13
C PHE A 18 -6.60 -5.40 1.10
N VAL A 19 -7.21 -5.34 -0.09
CA VAL A 19 -8.67 -5.18 -0.23
C VAL A 19 -9.41 -6.35 0.40
N GLY A 20 -8.94 -7.58 0.19
CA GLY A 20 -9.49 -8.78 0.84
C GLY A 20 -9.39 -8.71 2.37
N LEU A 21 -8.24 -8.32 2.90
CA LEU A 21 -8.02 -8.16 4.34
C LEU A 21 -8.97 -7.11 4.95
N VAL A 22 -9.14 -5.96 4.29
CA VAL A 22 -10.07 -4.90 4.73
C VAL A 22 -11.51 -5.39 4.71
N THR A 23 -11.91 -6.08 3.66
CA THR A 23 -13.26 -6.65 3.50
C THR A 23 -13.56 -7.67 4.61
N ILE A 24 -12.63 -8.61 4.86
CA ILE A 24 -12.76 -9.60 5.94
C ILE A 24 -12.79 -8.91 7.30
N HIS A 25 -11.92 -7.92 7.52
CA HIS A 25 -11.87 -7.16 8.77
C HIS A 25 -13.18 -6.41 9.03
N ALA A 26 -13.70 -5.70 8.03
CA ALA A 26 -14.93 -4.93 8.12
C ALA A 26 -16.14 -5.84 8.39
N THR A 27 -16.20 -6.98 7.70
CA THR A 27 -17.26 -7.99 7.90
C THR A 27 -17.21 -8.58 9.30
N ARG A 28 -16.03 -8.93 9.81
CA ARG A 28 -15.85 -9.45 11.19
C ARG A 28 -16.20 -8.42 12.27
N ARG A 29 -16.09 -7.13 11.98
CA ARG A 29 -16.40 -6.03 12.90
C ARG A 29 -17.84 -5.53 12.78
N GLY A 30 -18.64 -6.06 11.85
CA GLY A 30 -20.02 -5.63 11.65
C GLY A 30 -20.15 -4.17 11.21
N LEU A 31 -19.15 -3.63 10.51
CA LEU A 31 -19.18 -2.23 10.08
C LEU A 31 -20.32 -1.95 9.09
N PRO A 32 -20.90 -0.73 9.09
CA PRO A 32 -21.93 -0.35 8.13
C PRO A 32 -21.47 -0.56 6.68
N ALA A 33 -22.37 -1.02 5.82
CA ALA A 33 -22.05 -1.34 4.42
C ALA A 33 -21.41 -0.17 3.66
N GLY A 34 -21.78 1.08 3.98
CA GLY A 34 -21.17 2.28 3.41
C GLY A 34 -19.71 2.46 3.80
N VAL A 35 -19.38 2.28 5.10
CA VAL A 35 -18.00 2.37 5.61
C VAL A 35 -17.14 1.28 5.01
N HIS A 36 -17.68 0.05 4.93
CA HIS A 36 -17.02 -1.10 4.31
C HIS A 36 -16.69 -0.86 2.83
N ARG A 37 -17.65 -0.39 2.03
CA ARG A 37 -17.41 -0.12 0.60
C ARG A 37 -16.42 1.01 0.40
N LEU A 38 -16.55 2.09 1.17
CA LEU A 38 -15.66 3.24 1.07
C LEU A 38 -14.22 2.86 1.46
N SER A 39 -14.03 2.12 2.55
CA SER A 39 -12.68 1.71 2.98
C SER A 39 -12.01 0.78 1.98
N SER A 40 -12.74 -0.19 1.41
CA SER A 40 -12.20 -1.08 0.38
C SER A 40 -11.82 -0.33 -0.90
N VAL A 41 -12.62 0.65 -1.33
CA VAL A 41 -12.31 1.51 -2.49
C VAL A 41 -11.10 2.39 -2.22
N LEU A 42 -11.01 3.01 -1.04
CA LEU A 42 -9.88 3.86 -0.67
C LEU A 42 -8.58 3.07 -0.61
N VAL A 43 -8.61 1.84 -0.07
CA VAL A 43 -7.44 0.96 -0.02
C VAL A 43 -7.05 0.48 -1.41
N ALA A 44 -8.02 0.15 -2.27
CA ALA A 44 -7.75 -0.19 -3.67
C ALA A 44 -7.10 0.98 -4.42
N ALA A 45 -7.66 2.18 -4.29
CA ALA A 45 -7.14 3.40 -4.92
C ALA A 45 -5.73 3.70 -4.40
N ALA A 46 -5.53 3.70 -3.08
CA ALA A 46 -4.23 3.91 -2.48
C ALA A 46 -3.21 2.86 -2.91
N GLY A 47 -3.65 1.62 -3.14
CA GLY A 47 -2.79 0.58 -3.67
C GLY A 47 -2.38 0.81 -5.11
N VAL A 48 -3.31 1.19 -5.98
CA VAL A 48 -3.00 1.58 -7.37
C VAL A 48 -2.04 2.76 -7.40
N PHE A 49 -2.31 3.82 -6.63
CA PHE A 49 -1.41 4.97 -6.54
C PHE A 49 -0.07 4.62 -5.89
N GLY A 50 -0.08 3.75 -4.87
CA GLY A 50 1.13 3.28 -4.20
C GLY A 50 2.08 2.52 -5.12
N PHE A 51 1.57 1.81 -6.12
CA PHE A 51 2.39 1.16 -7.15
C PHE A 51 2.58 2.01 -8.42
N ALA A 52 1.78 3.06 -8.63
CA ALA A 52 1.99 4.01 -9.72
C ALA A 52 3.07 5.06 -9.40
N ILE A 53 3.12 5.54 -8.15
CA ILE A 53 4.10 6.56 -7.70
C ILE A 53 5.54 6.09 -7.93
N PRO A 54 5.96 4.87 -7.52
CA PRO A 54 7.34 4.44 -7.71
C PRO A 54 7.74 4.31 -9.17
N TYR A 55 6.77 3.97 -10.02
CA TYR A 55 6.96 3.91 -11.46
C TYR A 55 7.18 5.30 -12.08
N VAL A 56 6.39 6.31 -11.67
CA VAL A 56 6.51 7.69 -12.19
C VAL A 56 7.78 8.37 -11.67
N TYR A 57 8.15 8.12 -10.42
CA TYR A 57 9.30 8.75 -9.75
C TYR A 57 10.55 7.85 -9.70
N ASP A 58 10.69 6.92 -10.64
CA ASP A 58 11.77 5.92 -10.67
C ASP A 58 13.16 6.54 -10.54
N ARG A 59 13.40 7.67 -11.23
CA ARG A 59 14.68 8.38 -11.16
C ARG A 59 14.97 8.95 -9.78
N GLN A 60 13.97 9.54 -9.13
CA GLN A 60 14.11 10.15 -7.81
C GLN A 60 14.31 9.09 -6.73
N ILE A 61 13.56 7.99 -6.81
CA ILE A 61 13.70 6.87 -5.87
C ILE A 61 15.05 6.17 -6.07
N GLY A 62 15.45 5.92 -7.32
CA GLY A 62 16.78 5.40 -7.63
C GLY A 62 17.88 6.32 -7.13
N TYR A 63 17.77 7.63 -7.35
CA TYR A 63 18.73 8.60 -6.82
C TYR A 63 18.83 8.54 -5.29
N LEU A 64 17.70 8.56 -4.59
CA LEU A 64 17.69 8.48 -3.13
C LEU A 64 18.32 7.17 -2.64
N TYR A 65 17.98 6.05 -3.27
CA TYR A 65 18.48 4.75 -2.87
C TYR A 65 19.99 4.60 -3.15
N PHE A 66 20.44 4.88 -4.37
CA PHE A 66 21.84 4.67 -4.77
C PHE A 66 22.79 5.78 -4.31
N MET A 67 22.30 7.00 -4.10
CA MET A 67 23.16 8.12 -3.71
C MET A 67 23.16 8.39 -2.21
N VAL A 68 22.05 8.09 -1.52
CA VAL A 68 21.93 8.37 -0.07
C VAL A 68 21.99 7.09 0.77
N LEU A 69 21.18 6.08 0.45
CA LEU A 69 21.12 4.85 1.26
C LEU A 69 22.27 3.88 0.98
N LYS A 70 22.68 3.73 -0.28
CA LYS A 70 23.72 2.78 -0.71
C LYS A 70 24.74 3.45 -1.64
N PRO A 71 25.54 4.41 -1.15
CA PRO A 71 26.56 5.11 -1.95
C PRO A 71 27.75 4.18 -2.24
N ARG A 72 27.58 3.25 -3.18
CA ARG A 72 28.65 2.41 -3.71
C ARG A 72 28.55 2.34 -5.23
N PRO A 73 29.66 2.36 -5.97
CA PRO A 73 29.65 2.16 -7.42
C PRO A 73 29.31 0.70 -7.69
N ILE A 74 28.02 0.41 -7.84
CA ILE A 74 27.52 -0.93 -8.13
C ILE A 74 26.69 -0.81 -9.39
N ALA A 75 26.98 -1.65 -10.38
CA ALA A 75 26.10 -1.86 -11.51
C ALA A 75 24.73 -2.26 -10.99
N VAL A 76 23.75 -1.37 -11.11
CA VAL A 76 22.38 -1.61 -10.65
C VAL A 76 21.81 -2.78 -11.43
N SER A 77 21.55 -3.89 -10.75
CA SER A 77 20.89 -5.01 -11.41
C SER A 77 19.42 -4.66 -11.65
N PRO A 78 18.82 -5.08 -12.78
CA PRO A 78 17.41 -4.82 -13.05
C PRO A 78 16.48 -5.42 -11.98
N TYR A 79 16.91 -6.48 -11.30
CA TYR A 79 16.18 -7.07 -10.18
C TYR A 79 16.16 -6.16 -8.94
N GLU A 80 17.26 -5.47 -8.64
CA GLU A 80 17.34 -4.56 -7.49
C GLU A 80 16.39 -3.35 -7.66
N ALA A 81 16.26 -2.84 -8.89
CA ALA A 81 15.30 -1.79 -9.22
C ALA A 81 13.84 -2.25 -9.04
N ILE A 82 13.50 -3.47 -9.47
CA ILE A 82 12.15 -4.04 -9.28
C ILE A 82 11.84 -4.20 -7.80
N VAL A 83 12.77 -4.75 -7.02
CA VAL A 83 12.60 -4.94 -5.57
C VAL A 83 12.40 -3.59 -4.88
N MET A 84 13.21 -2.59 -5.21
CA MET A 84 13.09 -1.25 -4.65
C MET A 84 11.70 -0.64 -4.92
N GLN A 85 11.24 -0.64 -6.17
CA GLN A 85 9.91 -0.11 -6.51
C GLN A 85 8.79 -0.90 -5.81
N PHE A 86 8.92 -2.22 -5.71
CA PHE A 86 7.97 -3.09 -5.03
C PHE A 86 7.89 -2.77 -3.55
N THR A 87 9.03 -2.62 -2.88
CA THR A 87 9.11 -2.26 -1.46
C THR A 87 8.43 -0.92 -1.19
N VAL A 88 8.66 0.10 -2.01
CA VAL A 88 8.01 1.41 -1.82
C VAL A 88 6.48 1.29 -1.95
N GLY A 89 5.99 0.60 -2.99
CA GLY A 89 4.55 0.41 -3.17
C GLY A 89 3.89 -0.44 -2.08
N LEU A 90 4.60 -1.45 -1.58
CA LEU A 90 4.18 -2.26 -0.44
C LEU A 90 4.09 -1.41 0.83
N LEU A 91 5.08 -0.58 1.11
CA LEU A 91 5.11 0.29 2.29
C LEU A 91 3.96 1.30 2.29
N ILE A 92 3.66 1.91 1.13
CA ILE A 92 2.53 2.83 1.00
C ILE A 92 1.21 2.11 1.34
N ASN A 93 0.99 0.92 0.77
CA ASN A 93 -0.19 0.10 1.08
C ASN A 93 -0.28 -0.26 2.56
N LEU A 94 0.84 -0.68 3.15
CA LEU A 94 0.90 -1.05 4.56
C LEU A 94 0.53 0.13 5.46
N VAL A 95 1.06 1.33 5.20
CA VAL A 95 0.73 2.55 5.96
C VAL A 95 -0.76 2.85 5.88
N VAL A 96 -1.34 2.81 4.68
CA VAL A 96 -2.77 3.07 4.47
C VAL A 96 -3.64 2.04 5.20
N PHE A 97 -3.25 0.77 5.14
CA PHE A 97 -3.93 -0.30 5.88
C PHE A 97 -3.87 -0.11 7.39
N LEU A 98 -2.70 0.30 7.92
CA LEU A 98 -2.55 0.61 9.35
C LEU A 98 -3.38 1.82 9.77
N LEU A 99 -3.46 2.86 8.95
CA LEU A 99 -4.32 4.02 9.17
C LEU A 99 -5.80 3.61 9.20
N TYR A 100 -6.22 2.73 8.29
CA TYR A 100 -7.57 2.15 8.31
C TYR A 100 -7.86 1.40 9.63
N ILE A 101 -6.95 0.56 10.10
CA ILE A 101 -7.11 -0.14 11.38
C ILE A 101 -7.18 0.85 12.55
N GLY A 102 -6.32 1.87 12.56
CA GLY A 102 -6.31 2.90 13.61
C GLY A 102 -7.63 3.67 13.66
N TYR A 103 -8.10 4.13 12.50
CA TYR A 103 -9.35 4.86 12.36
C TYR A 103 -10.57 4.04 12.83
N THR A 104 -10.69 2.80 12.35
CA THR A 104 -11.82 1.92 12.71
C THR A 104 -11.84 1.54 14.18
N ARG A 105 -10.66 1.39 14.82
CA ARG A 105 -10.56 1.18 16.26
C ARG A 105 -11.05 2.41 17.04
N ARG A 106 -10.59 3.61 16.67
CA ARG A 106 -10.99 4.85 17.36
C ARG A 106 -12.48 5.12 17.24
N ALA A 107 -13.05 4.96 16.05
CA ALA A 107 -14.48 5.12 15.81
C ALA A 107 -15.32 4.18 16.71
N SER A 108 -14.87 2.94 16.89
CA SER A 108 -15.54 1.98 17.79
C SER A 108 -15.55 2.41 19.26
N PHE A 109 -14.51 3.12 19.73
CA PHE A 109 -14.42 3.60 21.10
C PHE A 109 -15.33 4.81 21.37
N GLU A 110 -15.39 5.75 20.43
CA GLU A 110 -16.21 6.97 20.55
C GLU A 110 -17.72 6.64 20.58
N SER A 111 -18.16 5.64 19.83
CA SER A 111 -19.55 5.14 19.89
C SER A 111 -19.89 4.59 21.28
N ALA A 112 -18.99 3.81 21.88
CA ALA A 112 -19.23 3.17 23.18
C ALA A 112 -19.24 4.16 24.37
N SER A 113 -18.61 5.32 24.24
CA SER A 113 -18.64 6.38 25.27
C SER A 113 -19.90 7.24 25.23
N THR A 114 -20.59 7.30 24.09
CA THR A 114 -21.77 8.15 23.90
C THR A 114 -23.05 7.50 24.47
N ASP A 115 -23.06 6.17 24.59
CA ASP A 115 -24.19 5.39 25.12
C ASP A 115 -24.21 5.25 26.67
N ARG A 116 -23.32 5.96 27.40
CA ARG A 116 -23.27 5.99 28.87
C ARG A 116 -23.74 7.32 29.41
#